data_AF-A0A645CNA9-F1
#
_entry.id   AF-A0A645CNA9-F1
#
_cell.length_a   1.000
_cell.length_b   1.000
_cell.length_c   1.000
_cell.angle_alpha   90.00
_cell.angle_beta   90.00
_cell.angle_gamma   90.00
#
_symmetry.space_group_name_H-M   'P 1'
#
loop_
_entity.id
_entity.type
_entity.pdbx_description
1 polymer ?
#
loop_
_entity_poly.entity_id
_entity_poly.type
_entity_poly.pdbx_seq_one_letter_code
_entity_poly.pdbx_strand_id
1 'polypeptide(L)'
;MAGLHFIAVKIRVLFSETETIVEDYALLETLLSPGGVLDGKLENELRRQRYIKNKIFSESNMPGDDRYVGALRLTYGHAITCNKAQGGEWKKVFVNTMGIPSLKWQYTAVTRGINEIEKF
;
A
#
# COMPACT_ATOMS: atom_id res chain seq x y z
N MET A 1 3.44 10.66 -17.46
CA MET A 1 2.11 10.75 -18.12
C MET A 1 1.27 11.72 -17.32
N ALA A 2 0.55 12.68 -17.91
CA ALA A 2 -0.11 13.77 -17.15
C ALA A 2 0.80 14.52 -16.14
N GLY A 3 2.10 14.60 -16.40
CA GLY A 3 3.08 15.17 -15.45
C GLY A 3 3.46 14.26 -14.27
N LEU A 4 2.88 13.05 -14.17
CA LEU A 4 3.14 12.06 -13.13
C LEU A 4 4.23 11.06 -13.52
N HIS A 5 4.91 10.55 -12.50
CA HIS A 5 6.01 9.60 -12.61
C HIS A 5 5.57 8.19 -12.18
N PHE A 6 5.83 7.23 -13.06
CA PHE A 6 5.49 5.83 -12.85
C PHE A 6 6.75 4.98 -12.95
N ILE A 7 6.88 3.99 -12.09
CA ILE A 7 7.96 3.00 -12.15
C ILE A 7 7.37 1.59 -12.18
N ALA A 8 7.91 0.72 -13.03
CA ALA A 8 7.53 -0.68 -13.03
C ALA A 8 8.12 -1.36 -11.78
N VAL A 9 7.27 -2.02 -11.00
CA VAL A 9 7.64 -2.71 -9.77
C VAL A 9 7.26 -4.18 -9.86
N LYS A 10 8.07 -5.02 -9.24
CA LYS A 10 7.74 -6.41 -8.95
C LYS A 10 7.55 -6.55 -7.46
N ILE A 11 6.34 -6.86 -7.03
CA ILE A 11 6.00 -7.01 -5.62
C ILE A 11 5.73 -8.47 -5.33
N ARG A 12 6.44 -8.99 -4.34
CA ARG A 12 6.14 -10.29 -3.76
C ARG A 12 5.09 -10.10 -2.68
N VAL A 13 3.93 -10.74 -2.85
CA VAL A 13 2.92 -10.78 -1.80
C VAL A 13 3.44 -11.69 -0.69
N LEU A 14 3.64 -11.14 0.51
CA LEU A 14 4.21 -11.90 1.64
C LEU A 14 3.24 -12.93 2.24
N PHE A 15 1.95 -12.84 1.92
CA PHE A 15 0.87 -13.54 2.63
C PHE A 15 -0.05 -14.34 1.70
N SER A 16 0.45 -14.80 0.55
CA SER A 16 -0.29 -15.74 -0.30
C SER A 16 0.19 -17.17 -0.02
N GLU A 17 -0.73 -18.14 -0.04
CA GLU A 17 -0.39 -19.57 0.04
C GLU A 17 0.52 -19.99 -1.13
N THR A 18 0.46 -19.25 -2.23
CA THR A 18 1.32 -19.41 -3.40
C THR A 18 2.30 -18.25 -3.51
N GLU A 19 3.51 -18.49 -4.01
CA GLU A 19 4.48 -17.42 -4.26
C GLU A 19 3.99 -16.52 -5.41
N THR A 20 3.20 -15.50 -5.05
CA THR A 20 2.55 -14.60 -6.00
C THR A 20 3.41 -13.37 -6.19
N ILE A 21 3.90 -13.18 -7.41
CA ILE A 21 4.63 -11.99 -7.85
C ILE A 21 3.66 -11.15 -8.68
N VAL A 22 3.42 -9.93 -8.25
CA VAL A 22 2.61 -8.94 -8.97
C VAL A 22 3.56 -7.98 -9.68
N GLU A 23 3.41 -7.88 -11.00
CA GLU A 23 4.15 -6.94 -11.83
C GLU A 23 3.23 -5.81 -12.29
N ASP A 24 3.42 -4.61 -11.74
CA ASP A 24 2.58 -3.46 -12.06
C ASP A 24 3.35 -2.14 -11.99
N TYR A 25 2.71 -1.03 -12.34
CA TYR A 25 3.26 0.30 -12.13
C TYR A 25 2.95 0.82 -10.73
N ALA A 26 3.94 1.48 -10.11
CA ALA A 26 3.74 2.28 -8.91
C ALA A 26 3.79 3.77 -9.25
N LEU A 27 2.89 4.54 -8.62
CA LEU A 27 2.80 5.99 -8.77
C LEU A 27 3.70 6.70 -7.74
N LEU A 28 4.76 7.36 -8.19
CA LEU A 28 5.78 7.92 -7.30
C LEU A 28 5.30 9.13 -6.50
N GLU A 29 4.38 9.92 -7.03
CA GLU A 29 3.83 11.10 -6.33
C GLU A 29 3.15 10.70 -5.02
N THR A 30 2.60 9.49 -4.93
CA THR A 30 1.96 9.00 -3.69
C THR A 30 2.95 8.72 -2.58
N LEU A 31 4.22 8.42 -2.90
CA LEU A 31 5.26 8.23 -1.89
C LEU A 31 5.61 9.52 -1.17
N LEU A 32 5.54 10.66 -1.86
CA LEU A 32 5.91 11.96 -1.30
C LEU A 32 4.73 12.66 -0.61
N SER A 33 3.51 12.21 -0.87
CA SER A 33 2.29 12.79 -0.31
C SER A 33 1.94 12.13 1.03
N PRO A 34 1.74 12.89 2.11
CA PRO A 34 1.23 12.35 3.37
C PRO A 34 -0.09 11.60 3.14
N GLY A 35 -0.11 10.31 3.46
CA GLY A 35 -1.29 9.45 3.30
C GLY A 35 -1.46 8.82 1.92
N GLY A 36 -0.51 8.97 0.99
CA GLY A 36 -0.56 8.28 -0.30
C GLY A 36 -1.61 8.82 -1.28
N VAL A 37 -2.06 10.06 -1.09
CA VAL A 37 -3.14 10.67 -1.88
C VAL A 37 -2.57 11.58 -2.96
N LEU A 38 -3.07 11.43 -4.19
CA LEU A 38 -2.74 12.32 -5.31
C LEU A 38 -3.69 13.53 -5.32
N ASP A 39 -3.20 14.69 -5.77
CA ASP A 39 -4.06 15.86 -5.99
C ASP A 39 -5.18 15.54 -7.01
N GLY A 40 -6.41 15.94 -6.69
CA GLY A 40 -7.59 15.61 -7.48
C GLY A 40 -7.55 16.16 -8.90
N LYS A 41 -6.88 17.30 -9.13
CA LYS A 41 -6.71 17.85 -10.49
C LYS A 41 -5.81 16.96 -11.35
N LEU A 42 -4.69 16.50 -10.79
CA LEU A 42 -3.76 15.58 -11.47
C LEU A 42 -4.42 14.22 -11.72
N GLU A 43 -5.20 13.72 -10.77
CA GLU A 43 -5.94 12.46 -10.93
C GLU A 43 -6.97 12.54 -12.06
N ASN A 44 -7.74 13.63 -12.13
CA ASN A 44 -8.72 13.85 -13.19
C ASN A 44 -8.04 14.01 -14.56
N GLU A 45 -6.91 14.70 -14.62
CA GLU A 45 -6.15 14.85 -15.87
C GLU A 45 -5.59 13.51 -16.36
N LEU A 46 -5.02 12.70 -15.46
CA LEU A 46 -4.58 11.34 -15.79
C LEU A 46 -5.73 10.52 -16.34
N ARG A 47 -6.86 10.48 -15.63
CA ARG A 47 -8.07 9.75 -16.05
C ARG A 47 -8.53 10.23 -17.43
N ARG A 48 -8.61 11.54 -17.67
CA ARG A 48 -8.99 12.10 -18.98
C ARG A 48 -8.07 11.63 -20.11
N GLN A 49 -6.76 11.72 -19.91
CA GLN A 49 -5.78 11.27 -20.92
C GLN A 49 -5.90 9.77 -21.21
N ARG A 50 -6.16 8.95 -20.18
CA ARG A 50 -6.34 7.50 -20.33
C ARG A 50 -7.68 7.14 -20.94
N TYR A 51 -8.75 7.85 -20.59
CA TYR A 51 -10.09 7.65 -21.15
C TYR A 51 -10.09 7.82 -22.68
N ILE A 52 -9.34 8.79 -23.20
CA ILE A 52 -9.20 9.00 -24.66
C ILE A 52 -8.34 7.90 -25.31
N LYS A 53 -7.30 7.43 -24.64
CA LYS A 53 -6.29 6.52 -25.22
C LYS A 53 -6.59 5.04 -25.05
N ASN A 54 -7.33 4.65 -24.01
CA ASN A 54 -7.63 3.27 -23.67
C ASN A 54 -9.15 3.04 -23.76
N LYS A 55 -9.58 2.42 -24.86
CA LYS A 55 -11.00 2.15 -25.12
C LYS A 55 -11.62 1.20 -24.08
N ILE A 56 -10.87 0.20 -23.63
CA ILE A 56 -11.34 -0.76 -22.61
C ILE A 56 -11.66 0.00 -21.32
N PHE A 57 -10.73 0.81 -20.83
CA PHE A 57 -10.94 1.66 -19.67
C PHE A 57 -12.06 2.70 -19.88
N SER A 58 -12.19 3.25 -21.09
CA SER A 58 -13.28 4.16 -21.42
C SER A 58 -14.66 3.49 -21.32
N GLU A 59 -14.77 2.24 -21.77
CA GLU A 59 -16.01 1.47 -21.76
C GLU A 59 -16.34 0.93 -20.37
N SER A 60 -15.34 0.42 -19.64
CA SER A 60 -15.55 -0.17 -18.31
C SER A 60 -15.60 0.84 -17.18
N ASN A 61 -14.89 1.98 -17.34
CA ASN A 61 -14.61 2.96 -16.30
C ASN A 61 -13.98 2.36 -15.03
N MET A 62 -13.43 1.15 -15.11
CA MET A 62 -12.80 0.45 -13.99
C MET A 62 -11.30 0.77 -13.94
N PRO A 63 -10.76 1.27 -12.81
CA PRO A 63 -9.33 1.58 -12.70
C PRO A 63 -8.39 0.42 -13.07
N GLY A 64 -8.81 -0.83 -12.79
CA GLY A 64 -8.01 -2.02 -13.08
C GLY A 64 -7.79 -2.31 -14.57
N ASP A 65 -8.59 -1.72 -15.45
CA ASP A 65 -8.46 -1.92 -16.91
C ASP A 65 -7.46 -0.96 -17.56
N ASP A 66 -6.80 -0.11 -16.76
CA ASP A 66 -5.71 0.74 -17.22
C ASP A 66 -4.52 0.70 -16.26
N ARG A 67 -3.35 0.33 -16.79
CA ARG A 67 -2.12 0.18 -16.01
C ARG A 67 -1.61 1.47 -15.36
N TYR A 68 -2.08 2.64 -15.78
CA TYR A 68 -1.70 3.92 -15.17
C TYR A 68 -2.77 4.40 -14.18
N VAL A 69 -4.06 4.23 -14.48
CA VAL A 69 -5.15 4.60 -13.55
C VAL A 69 -5.20 3.65 -12.35
N GLY A 70 -5.01 2.36 -12.59
CA GLY A 70 -4.93 1.31 -11.57
C GLY A 70 -3.56 1.14 -10.93
N ALA A 71 -2.58 1.99 -11.27
CA ALA A 71 -1.23 1.92 -10.72
C ALA A 71 -1.25 1.94 -9.18
N LEU A 72 -0.32 1.18 -8.59
CA LEU A 72 -0.18 1.03 -7.16
C LEU A 72 0.12 2.37 -6.48
N ARG A 73 -0.71 2.72 -5.50
CA ARG A 73 -0.50 3.87 -4.61
C ARG A 73 0.26 3.39 -3.40
N LEU A 74 1.51 3.82 -3.28
CA LEU A 74 2.40 3.39 -2.21
C LEU A 74 2.47 4.48 -1.15
N THR A 75 2.47 4.07 0.11
CA THR A 75 2.67 4.96 1.26
C THR A 75 3.71 4.36 2.19
N TYR A 76 4.32 5.20 3.02
CA TYR A 76 5.25 4.74 4.03
C TYR A 76 4.50 4.03 5.16
N GLY A 77 4.80 2.74 5.35
CA GLY A 77 4.45 1.99 6.55
C GLY A 77 5.64 1.94 7.49
N HIS A 78 5.50 2.43 8.72
CA HIS A 78 6.51 2.23 9.74
C HIS A 78 6.34 0.83 10.34
N ALA A 79 7.36 -0.02 10.20
CA ALA A 79 7.46 -1.29 10.89
C ALA A 79 8.53 -1.18 11.98
N ILE A 80 8.21 -1.67 13.17
CA ILE A 80 9.14 -1.73 14.29
C ILE A 80 9.18 -3.15 14.84
N THR A 81 10.37 -3.63 15.18
CA THR A 81 10.52 -4.94 15.81
C THR A 81 10.02 -4.87 17.26
N CYS A 82 9.50 -5.98 17.79
CA CYS A 82 9.00 -6.02 19.17
C CYS A 82 10.07 -5.60 20.20
N ASN A 83 11.35 -5.88 19.92
CA ASN A 83 12.47 -5.45 20.76
C ASN A 83 12.64 -3.93 20.80
N LYS A 84 12.38 -3.24 19.68
CA LYS A 84 12.44 -1.78 19.59
C LYS A 84 11.14 -1.10 20.01
N ALA A 85 10.02 -1.83 20.02
CA ALA A 85 8.74 -1.33 20.50
C ALA A 85 8.63 -1.27 22.03
N GLN A 86 9.53 -1.93 22.77
CA GLN A 86 9.48 -1.99 24.22
C GLN A 86 9.55 -0.58 24.85
N GLY A 87 8.53 -0.24 25.65
CA GLY A 87 8.42 1.06 26.32
C GLY A 87 7.68 2.13 25.51
N GLY A 88 7.38 1.90 24.23
CA GLY A 88 6.52 2.78 23.43
C GLY A 88 5.06 2.32 23.44
N GLU A 89 4.12 3.21 23.11
CA GLU A 89 2.70 2.89 22.95
C GLU A 89 2.13 3.65 21.74
N TRP A 90 1.23 3.02 20.99
CA TRP A 90 0.61 3.58 19.79
C TRP A 90 -0.91 3.43 19.84
N LYS A 91 -1.62 4.39 19.26
CA LYS A 91 -3.10 4.36 19.22
C LYS A 91 -3.63 3.09 18.53
N LYS A 92 -3.00 2.71 17.43
CA LYS A 92 -3.31 1.52 16.65
C LYS A 92 -2.02 0.78 16.29
N VAL A 93 -2.02 -0.54 16.46
CA VAL A 93 -0.93 -1.41 15.99
C VAL A 93 -1.47 -2.47 15.06
N PHE A 94 -0.70 -2.77 14.02
CA PHE A 94 -0.92 -3.91 13.16
C PHE A 94 0.05 -5.00 13.56
N VAL A 95 -0.43 -6.21 13.84
CA VAL A 95 0.40 -7.32 14.34
C VAL A 95 0.35 -8.50 13.38
N ASN A 96 1.49 -8.80 12.76
CA ASN A 96 1.69 -10.05 12.04
C ASN A 96 1.99 -11.16 13.06
N THR A 97 1.06 -12.10 13.24
CA THR A 97 1.26 -13.23 14.17
C THR A 97 2.07 -14.39 13.58
N MET A 98 2.29 -14.41 12.27
CA MET A 98 3.07 -15.46 11.61
C MET A 98 4.57 -15.25 11.85
N GLY A 99 5.23 -16.26 12.39
CA GLY A 99 6.67 -16.22 12.62
C GLY A 99 7.11 -15.51 13.91
N ILE A 100 6.20 -15.16 14.83
CA ILE A 100 6.60 -14.66 16.15
C ILE A 100 7.04 -15.85 17.03
N PRO A 101 8.33 -15.94 17.43
CA PRO A 101 8.90 -17.17 17.98
C PRO A 101 8.49 -17.48 19.42
N SER A 102 7.86 -16.54 20.14
CA SER A 102 7.45 -16.76 21.53
C SER A 102 6.23 -15.94 21.96
N LEU A 103 5.50 -16.46 22.95
CA LEU A 103 4.39 -15.76 23.60
C LEU A 103 4.80 -14.40 24.17
N LYS A 104 6.05 -14.25 24.64
CA LYS A 104 6.59 -12.97 25.12
C LYS A 104 6.54 -11.89 24.05
N TRP A 105 6.91 -12.23 22.82
CA TRP A 105 6.92 -11.26 21.72
C TRP A 105 5.52 -11.01 21.18
N GLN A 106 4.63 -12.01 21.19
CA GLN A 106 3.22 -11.81 20.85
C GLN A 106 2.54 -10.87 21.85
N TYR A 107 2.75 -11.11 23.15
CA TYR A 107 2.30 -10.21 24.22
C TYR A 107 2.84 -8.80 24.00
N THR A 108 4.14 -8.67 23.70
CA THR A 108 4.75 -7.37 23.44
C THR A 108 4.18 -6.71 22.19
N ALA A 109 3.85 -7.43 21.12
CA ALA A 109 3.27 -6.84 19.92
C ALA A 109 1.85 -6.31 20.17
N VAL A 110 1.04 -7.11 20.88
CA VAL A 110 -0.37 -6.81 21.17
C VAL A 110 -0.50 -5.66 22.17
N THR A 111 0.26 -5.68 23.26
CA THR A 111 0.15 -4.67 24.34
C THR A 111 0.66 -3.28 23.96
N ARG A 112 1.17 -3.08 22.74
CA ARG A 112 1.62 -1.77 22.25
C ARG A 112 0.51 -0.97 21.60
N GLY A 113 -0.62 -1.59 21.29
CA GLY A 113 -1.84 -0.91 20.85
C GLY A 113 -2.69 -0.49 22.03
N ILE A 114 -3.01 0.80 22.12
CA ILE A 114 -3.88 1.34 23.18
C ILE A 114 -5.36 1.11 22.84
N ASN A 115 -5.78 1.45 21.61
CA ASN A 115 -7.19 1.45 21.22
C ASN A 115 -7.52 0.31 20.26
N GLU A 116 -6.67 0.10 19.25
CA GLU A 116 -6.94 -0.85 18.17
C GLU A 116 -5.74 -1.76 17.93
N ILE A 117 -6.00 -3.06 17.85
CA ILE A 117 -5.03 -4.08 17.49
C ILE A 117 -5.63 -4.84 16.31
N GLU A 118 -5.00 -4.72 15.15
CA GLU A 118 -5.45 -5.37 13.93
C GLU A 118 -4.44 -6.45 13.53
N LYS A 119 -4.92 -7.68 13.43
CA LYS A 119 -4.11 -8.78 12.91
C LYS A 119 -4.18 -8.76 11.39
N PHE A 120 -3.03 -8.91 10.75
CA PHE A 120 -2.90 -9.09 9.31
C PHE A 120 -1.98 -10.27 9.00
#